data_AF-Q2JW18-F1
#
_entry.id   AF-Q2JW18-F1
#
_cell.length_a   1.000
_cell.length_b   1.000
_cell.length_c   1.000
_cell.angle_alpha   90.00
_cell.angle_beta   90.00
_cell.angle_gamma   90.00
#
_symmetry.space_group_name_H-M   'P 1'
#
loop_
_entity.id
_entity.type
_entity.pdbx_description
1 polymer ?
#
loop_
_entity_poly.entity_id
_entity_poly.type
_entity_poly.pdbx_seq_one_letter_code
_entity_poly.pdbx_strand_id
1 'polypeptide(L)'
;MTTPPRRPTLNHVLIVKDRHGPKAYWLTAELYSLGRDPSNSIRIDSQYVSRHHAILVKTESPSSPDGFTYQIIDGDIHGTPSTNGLYIRGERVEFRDLEDGDEIQFGNDATATYSLQAQDLDRILSSFENTQIVGL
;
A
#
# COMPACT_ATOMS: atom_id res chain seq x y z
N MET A 1 23.79 -13.65 21.19
CA MET A 1 22.65 -12.96 21.81
C MET A 1 21.77 -12.45 20.68
N THR A 2 20.68 -13.13 20.36
CA THR A 2 19.74 -12.69 19.33
C THR A 2 18.76 -11.73 19.98
N THR A 3 18.83 -10.44 19.62
CA THR A 3 17.81 -9.45 20.01
C THR A 3 16.44 -10.01 19.63
N PRO A 4 15.46 -10.09 20.54
CA PRO A 4 14.13 -10.55 20.18
C PRO A 4 13.57 -9.65 19.08
N PRO A 5 12.82 -10.18 18.10
CA PRO A 5 12.22 -9.35 17.07
C PRO A 5 11.38 -8.27 17.76
N ARG A 6 11.72 -7.02 17.48
CA ARG A 6 11.00 -5.87 18.02
C ARG A 6 9.57 -5.98 17.52
N ARG A 7 8.60 -6.05 18.44
CA ARG A 7 7.18 -5.99 18.05
C ARG A 7 6.97 -4.70 17.26
N PRO A 8 6.26 -4.73 16.12
CA PRO A 8 5.90 -3.52 15.41
C PRO A 8 5.23 -2.55 16.38
N THR A 9 5.80 -1.36 16.48
CA THR A 9 5.28 -0.24 17.27
C THR A 9 4.35 0.63 16.44
N LEU A 10 4.41 0.48 15.12
CA LEU A 10 3.60 1.14 14.13
C LEU A 10 2.79 0.13 13.32
N ASN A 11 1.65 0.62 12.91
CA ASN A 11 0.60 -0.08 12.23
C ASN A 11 0.67 0.41 10.77
N HIS A 12 1.08 -0.47 9.85
CA HIS A 12 1.25 -0.13 8.44
C HIS A 12 -0.10 -0.25 7.72
N VAL A 13 -0.58 0.86 7.16
CA VAL A 13 -1.90 0.94 6.51
C VAL A 13 -1.73 1.40 5.07
N LEU A 14 -2.44 0.73 4.16
CA LEU A 14 -2.68 1.24 2.82
C LEU A 14 -4.13 1.68 2.70
N ILE A 15 -4.36 2.95 2.40
CA ILE A 15 -5.69 3.51 2.18
C ILE A 15 -5.89 3.65 0.69
N VAL A 16 -6.64 2.75 0.07
CA VAL A 16 -6.95 2.79 -1.36
C VAL A 16 -8.21 3.59 -1.58
N LYS A 17 -8.17 4.55 -2.50
CA LYS A 17 -9.34 5.30 -2.96
C LYS A 17 -9.59 4.99 -4.43
N ASP A 18 -10.73 4.35 -4.69
CA ASP A 18 -11.25 4.07 -6.03
C ASP A 18 -12.68 4.63 -6.18
N ARG A 19 -13.39 4.23 -7.24
CA ARG A 19 -14.76 4.68 -7.51
C ARG A 19 -15.78 4.36 -6.40
N HIS A 20 -15.48 3.40 -5.52
CA HIS A 20 -16.34 3.00 -4.40
C HIS A 20 -16.01 3.73 -3.11
N GLY A 21 -15.05 4.66 -3.13
CA GLY A 21 -14.58 5.39 -1.97
C GLY A 21 -13.35 4.75 -1.31
N PRO A 22 -12.93 5.29 -0.16
CA PRO A 22 -11.73 4.84 0.54
C PRO A 22 -11.93 3.49 1.24
N LYS A 23 -10.93 2.61 1.14
CA LYS A 23 -10.82 1.33 1.86
C LYS A 23 -9.45 1.24 2.49
N ALA A 24 -9.38 0.87 3.76
CA ALA A 24 -8.13 0.73 4.49
C ALA A 24 -7.76 -0.75 4.64
N TYR A 25 -6.48 -1.05 4.39
CA TYR A 25 -5.89 -2.38 4.48
C TYR A 25 -4.73 -2.38 5.46
N TRP A 26 -4.76 -3.32 6.39
CA TRP A 26 -3.62 -3.62 7.26
C TRP A 26 -2.56 -4.39 6.48
N LEU A 27 -1.34 -3.84 6.44
CA LEU A 27 -0.22 -4.49 5.80
C LEU A 27 0.59 -5.28 6.83
N THR A 28 0.34 -6.58 6.90
CA THR A 28 0.96 -7.52 7.83
C THR A 28 1.86 -8.55 7.14
N ALA A 29 1.56 -8.92 5.89
CA ALA A 29 2.28 -9.92 5.11
C ALA A 29 3.55 -9.37 4.44
N GLU A 30 4.41 -10.27 3.96
CA GLU A 30 5.65 -9.90 3.27
C GLU A 30 5.41 -9.36 1.85
N LEU A 31 4.30 -9.76 1.21
CA LEU A 31 3.99 -9.40 -0.16
C LEU A 31 2.50 -9.20 -0.37
N TYR A 32 2.15 -8.14 -1.10
CA TYR A 32 0.78 -7.89 -1.58
C TYR A 32 0.80 -7.63 -3.08
N SER A 33 -0.12 -8.23 -3.83
CA SER A 33 -0.41 -7.82 -5.20
C SER A 33 -1.52 -6.79 -5.23
N LEU A 34 -1.40 -5.81 -6.13
CA LEU A 34 -2.33 -4.71 -6.32
C LEU A 34 -2.78 -4.66 -7.77
N GLY A 35 -4.09 -4.52 -7.99
CA GLY A 35 -4.62 -4.38 -9.33
C GLY A 35 -6.13 -4.47 -9.39
N ARG A 36 -6.71 -4.26 -10.59
CA ARG A 36 -8.17 -4.31 -10.75
C ARG A 36 -8.76 -5.72 -10.77
N ASP A 37 -7.92 -6.72 -11.04
CA ASP A 37 -8.36 -8.10 -11.04
C ASP A 37 -8.70 -8.54 -9.60
N PRO A 38 -9.84 -9.23 -9.36
CA PRO A 38 -10.22 -9.69 -8.04
C PRO A 38 -9.28 -10.73 -7.43
N SER A 39 -8.35 -11.30 -8.20
CA SER A 39 -7.35 -12.24 -7.65
C SER A 39 -6.20 -11.55 -6.91
N ASN A 40 -6.09 -10.22 -6.94
CA ASN A 40 -5.04 -9.50 -6.21
C ASN A 40 -5.35 -9.45 -4.71
N SER A 41 -4.31 -9.43 -3.88
CA SER A 41 -4.46 -9.26 -2.43
C SER A 41 -5.24 -7.97 -2.11
N ILE A 42 -4.93 -6.89 -2.81
CA ILE A 42 -5.60 -5.60 -2.68
C ILE A 42 -6.20 -5.22 -4.04
N ARG A 43 -7.53 -5.30 -4.13
CA ARG A 43 -8.25 -4.93 -5.34
C ARG A 43 -8.47 -3.43 -5.42
N ILE A 44 -8.16 -2.85 -6.58
CA ILE A 44 -8.38 -1.43 -6.90
C ILE A 44 -9.36 -1.34 -8.08
N ASP A 45 -10.60 -0.95 -7.84
CA ASP A 45 -11.62 -0.94 -8.90
C ASP A 45 -11.55 0.32 -9.78
N SER A 46 -10.65 0.28 -10.77
CA SER A 46 -10.53 1.29 -11.81
C SER A 46 -10.21 0.66 -13.16
N GLN A 47 -10.70 1.28 -14.24
CA GLN A 47 -10.36 0.88 -15.60
C GLN A 47 -8.94 1.28 -16.01
N TYR A 48 -8.34 2.26 -15.33
CA TYR A 48 -6.99 2.76 -15.58
C TYR A 48 -5.93 1.92 -14.86
N VAL A 49 -6.34 1.02 -13.96
CA VAL A 49 -5.44 0.12 -13.25
C VAL A 49 -5.29 -1.18 -14.05
N SER A 50 -4.06 -1.62 -14.32
CA SER A 50 -3.78 -2.96 -14.87
C SER A 50 -4.41 -4.08 -14.03
N ARG A 51 -4.65 -5.25 -14.64
CA ARG A 51 -5.17 -6.43 -13.92
C ARG A 51 -4.28 -6.77 -12.72
N HIS A 52 -2.98 -6.82 -12.95
CA HIS A 52 -1.93 -6.84 -11.93
C HIS A 52 -1.06 -5.61 -12.22
N HIS A 53 -1.07 -4.65 -11.31
CA HIS A 53 -0.51 -3.32 -11.55
C HIS A 53 0.78 -3.11 -10.79
N ALA A 54 0.82 -3.51 -9.53
CA ALA A 54 1.96 -3.30 -8.67
C ALA A 54 2.04 -4.41 -7.64
N ILE A 55 3.19 -4.48 -6.99
CA ILE A 55 3.39 -5.27 -5.78
C ILE A 55 3.93 -4.39 -4.66
N LEU A 56 3.53 -4.69 -3.43
CA LEU A 56 4.17 -4.20 -2.22
C LEU A 56 5.02 -5.32 -1.64
N VAL A 57 6.27 -5.01 -1.32
CA VAL A 57 7.21 -5.95 -0.70
C VAL A 57 7.70 -5.34 0.59
N LYS A 58 7.60 -6.09 1.69
CA LYS A 58 8.18 -5.68 2.96
C LYS A 58 9.71 -5.72 2.85
N THR A 59 10.36 -4.64 3.20
CA THR A 59 11.83 -4.49 3.11
C THR A 59 12.39 -3.94 4.41
N GLU A 60 13.62 -4.34 4.75
CA GLU A 60 14.33 -3.80 5.90
C GLU A 60 14.55 -2.29 5.72
N SER A 61 14.27 -1.53 6.77
CA SER A 61 14.40 -0.08 6.78
C SER A 61 14.98 0.34 8.13
N PRO A 62 16.29 0.62 8.20
CA PRO A 62 16.93 1.05 9.45
C PRO A 62 16.42 2.41 9.96
N SER A 63 15.84 3.22 9.07
CA SER A 63 15.22 4.51 9.41
C SER A 63 13.81 4.38 9.96
N SER A 64 13.11 3.27 9.65
CA SER A 64 11.81 2.98 10.24
C SER A 64 11.97 2.60 11.71
N PRO A 65 11.12 3.13 12.62
CA PRO A 65 11.08 2.66 13.98
C PRO A 65 10.96 1.13 14.05
N ASP A 66 10.12 0.51 13.22
CA ASP A 66 9.89 -0.94 13.27
C ASP A 66 10.96 -1.78 12.56
N GLY A 67 11.98 -1.14 11.99
CA GLY A 67 13.05 -1.81 11.26
C GLY A 67 12.65 -2.25 9.85
N PHE A 68 11.43 -1.92 9.39
CA PHE A 68 10.96 -2.23 8.04
C PHE A 68 10.03 -1.16 7.48
N THR A 69 9.91 -1.12 6.16
CA THR A 69 8.86 -0.40 5.42
C THR A 69 8.35 -1.29 4.29
N TYR A 70 7.37 -0.81 3.52
CA TYR A 70 6.98 -1.44 2.26
C TYR A 70 7.59 -0.67 1.10
N GLN A 71 8.20 -1.41 0.18
CA GLN A 71 8.57 -0.91 -1.15
C GLN A 71 7.42 -1.22 -2.10
N ILE A 72 6.99 -0.22 -2.87
CA ILE A 72 6.10 -0.44 -4.00
C ILE A 72 6.92 -0.59 -5.28
N ILE A 73 6.52 -1.53 -6.14
CA ILE A 73 7.16 -1.82 -7.42
C ILE A 73 6.08 -1.82 -8.51
N ASP A 74 6.32 -1.12 -9.61
CA ASP A 74 5.48 -1.12 -10.80
C ASP A 74 5.60 -2.46 -11.54
N GLY A 75 4.45 -3.07 -11.82
CA GLY A 75 4.34 -4.33 -12.53
C GLY A 75 3.87 -5.51 -11.69
N ASP A 76 3.65 -6.62 -12.38
CA ASP A 76 3.20 -7.87 -11.78
C ASP A 76 4.34 -8.72 -11.22
N ILE A 77 4.00 -9.87 -10.62
CA ILE A 77 4.99 -10.81 -10.05
C ILE A 77 5.97 -11.40 -11.07
N HIS A 78 5.68 -11.27 -12.37
CA HIS A 78 6.54 -11.70 -13.47
C HIS A 78 7.39 -10.56 -14.03
N GLY A 79 7.26 -9.34 -13.49
CA GLY A 79 7.97 -8.15 -13.94
C GLY A 79 7.35 -7.49 -15.17
N THR A 80 6.08 -7.80 -15.50
CA THR A 80 5.37 -7.10 -16.57
C THR A 80 4.94 -5.72 -16.06
N PRO A 81 5.42 -4.60 -16.63
CA PRO A 81 5.06 -3.27 -16.15
C PRO A 81 3.58 -2.98 -16.32
N SER A 82 3.03 -2.10 -15.47
CA SER A 82 1.66 -1.64 -15.67
C SER A 82 1.53 -0.71 -16.89
N THR A 83 0.31 -0.55 -17.40
CA THR A 83 0.07 0.27 -18.60
C THR A 83 0.27 1.76 -18.33
N ASN A 84 -0.16 2.24 -17.16
CA ASN A 84 -0.10 3.66 -16.83
C ASN A 84 1.10 4.01 -15.93
N GLY A 85 1.77 3.02 -15.33
CA GLY A 85 2.85 3.23 -14.38
C GLY A 85 2.36 3.67 -13.00
N LEU A 86 3.32 3.77 -12.07
CA LEU A 86 3.11 4.33 -10.75
C LEU A 86 3.64 5.76 -10.68
N TYR A 87 2.91 6.63 -9.99
CA TYR A 87 3.34 8.00 -9.71
C TYR A 87 3.32 8.26 -8.22
N ILE A 88 4.39 8.84 -7.68
CA ILE A 88 4.47 9.26 -6.28
C ILE A 88 5.01 10.69 -6.24
N ARG A 89 4.27 11.60 -5.60
CA ARG A 89 4.57 13.05 -5.60
C ARG A 89 4.70 13.64 -7.01
N GLY A 90 3.91 13.12 -7.96
CA GLY A 90 3.89 13.57 -9.36
C GLY A 90 5.00 13.01 -10.25
N GLU A 91 5.92 12.21 -9.71
CA GLU A 91 7.00 11.59 -10.46
C GLU A 91 6.65 10.14 -10.81
N ARG A 92 6.89 9.74 -12.07
CA ARG A 92 6.77 8.33 -12.48
C ARG A 92 7.91 7.53 -11.86
N VAL A 93 7.58 6.43 -11.18
CA VAL A 93 8.56 5.56 -10.50
C VAL A 93 8.41 4.12 -10.95
N GLU A 94 9.54 3.40 -11.01
CA GLU A 94 9.55 1.94 -11.18
C GLU A 94 9.47 1.23 -9.84
N PHE A 95 10.11 1.78 -8.82
CA PHE A 95 9.98 1.35 -7.43
C PHE A 95 10.24 2.51 -6.47
N ARG A 96 9.70 2.44 -5.25
CA ARG A 96 9.97 3.39 -4.17
C ARG A 96 9.74 2.76 -2.81
N ASP A 97 10.67 2.95 -1.89
CA ASP A 97 10.46 2.67 -0.46
C ASP A 97 9.49 3.72 0.08
N LEU A 98 8.36 3.26 0.63
CA LEU A 98 7.29 4.17 1.03
C LEU A 98 7.60 4.85 2.36
N GLU A 99 7.33 6.14 2.41
CA GLU A 99 7.35 6.97 3.60
C GLU A 99 5.91 7.26 4.08
N ASP A 100 5.73 7.48 5.39
CA ASP A 100 4.42 7.87 5.93
C ASP A 100 3.86 9.10 5.18
N GLY A 101 2.62 8.97 4.70
CA GLY A 101 1.93 10.00 3.93
C GLY A 101 2.17 9.96 2.42
N ASP A 102 3.01 9.05 1.90
CA ASP A 102 3.18 8.93 0.45
C ASP A 102 1.86 8.54 -0.23
N GLU A 103 1.48 9.36 -1.22
CA GLU A 103 0.35 9.08 -2.11
C GLU A 103 0.88 8.48 -3.43
N ILE A 104 0.37 7.30 -3.74
CA ILE A 104 0.65 6.53 -4.93
C ILE A 104 -0.54 6.69 -5.87
N GLN A 105 -0.29 7.08 -7.11
CA GLN A 105 -1.30 7.18 -8.15
C GLN A 105 -1.07 6.07 -9.19
N PHE A 106 -2.13 5.30 -9.47
CA PHE A 106 -2.12 4.17 -10.42
C PHE A 106 -2.77 4.54 -11.77
N GLY A 107 -3.31 5.75 -11.88
CA GLY A 107 -4.09 6.23 -13.02
C GLY A 107 -4.90 7.47 -12.65
N ASN A 108 -5.87 7.83 -13.49
CA ASN A 108 -6.58 9.11 -13.34
C ASN A 108 -7.58 9.16 -12.19
N ASP A 109 -8.08 8.01 -11.72
CA ASP A 109 -9.20 7.93 -10.77
C ASP A 109 -8.93 6.97 -9.60
N ALA A 110 -7.67 6.56 -9.40
CA ALA A 110 -7.28 5.62 -8.37
C ALA A 110 -5.96 6.01 -7.70
N THR A 111 -6.00 6.14 -6.38
CA THR A 111 -4.83 6.42 -5.54
C THR A 111 -4.77 5.48 -4.34
N ALA A 112 -3.59 5.36 -3.74
CA ALA A 112 -3.42 4.79 -2.41
C ALA A 112 -2.49 5.64 -1.58
N THR A 113 -2.81 5.84 -0.31
CA THR A 113 -1.95 6.53 0.65
C THR A 113 -1.38 5.51 1.62
N TYR A 114 -0.05 5.51 1.77
CA TYR A 114 0.62 4.72 2.80
C TYR A 114 0.70 5.51 4.10
N SER A 115 0.32 4.89 5.22
CA SER A 115 0.36 5.54 6.51
C SER A 115 0.89 4.64 7.62
N LEU A 116 1.70 5.23 8.49
CA LEU A 116 2.22 4.62 9.72
C LEU A 116 1.46 5.17 10.92
N GLN A 117 0.83 4.28 11.70
CA GLN A 117 -0.03 4.68 12.81
C GLN A 117 0.46 4.10 14.14
N ALA A 118 0.49 4.90 15.21
CA ALA A 118 1.05 4.47 16.50
C ALA A 118 0.09 3.65 17.40
N GLN A 119 -1.24 3.69 17.18
CA GLN A 119 -2.23 2.85 17.89
C GLN A 119 -3.70 3.02 17.40
N ASP A 120 -4.47 1.95 17.66
CA ASP A 120 -5.91 1.67 17.54
C ASP A 120 -6.70 1.99 16.25
N LEU A 121 -7.31 0.92 15.72
CA LEU A 121 -8.26 0.87 14.61
C LEU A 121 -9.33 1.96 14.68
N ASP A 122 -9.85 2.20 15.89
CA ASP A 122 -10.94 3.14 16.16
C ASP A 122 -10.55 4.59 15.87
N ARG A 123 -9.28 4.96 16.05
CA ARG A 123 -8.78 6.31 15.75
C ARG A 123 -8.61 6.56 14.26
N ILE A 124 -8.19 5.53 13.52
CA ILE A 124 -8.06 5.59 12.06
C ILE A 124 -9.45 5.67 11.43
N LEU A 125 -10.38 4.84 11.88
CA LEU A 125 -11.76 4.84 11.39
C LEU A 125 -12.50 6.16 11.65
N SER A 126 -12.23 6.80 12.79
CA SER A 126 -12.83 8.09 13.13
C SER A 126 -12.23 9.28 12.36
N SER A 127 -11.02 9.17 11.81
CA SER A 127 -10.44 10.22 10.94
C SER A 127 -10.88 10.12 9.47
N PHE A 128 -11.39 8.96 9.03
CA PHE A 128 -11.80 8.75 7.64
C PHE A 128 -13.28 8.36 7.57
N GLU A 129 -14.16 9.36 7.62
CA GLU A 129 -15.61 9.18 7.47
C GLU A 129 -15.93 8.29 6.24
N ASN A 130 -16.65 7.17 6.47
CA ASN A 130 -17.06 6.17 5.47
C ASN A 130 -15.99 5.14 5.00
N THR A 131 -14.92 4.90 5.75
CA THR A 131 -13.93 3.87 5.38
C THR A 131 -14.39 2.46 5.76
N GLN A 132 -14.32 1.52 4.80
CA GLN A 132 -14.52 0.09 5.08
C GLN A 132 -13.19 -0.61 5.38
N ILE A 133 -13.17 -1.47 6.40
CA ILE A 133 -12.03 -2.33 6.71
C ILE A 133 -12.18 -3.63 5.97
N VAL A 134 -11.15 -3.97 5.20
CA VAL A 134 -11.01 -5.30 4.62
C VAL A 134 -9.92 -6.01 5.42
N GLY A 135 -10.32 -6.96 6.25
CA GLY A 135 -9.38 -7.92 6.82
C GLY A 135 -8.89 -8.84 5.71
N LEU A 136 -7.57 -8.90 5.52
CA LEU A 136 -6.90 -9.87 4.66
C LEU A 136 -6.18 -10.89 5.54
#